data_AF-A0A7V7DTH1-F1
#
_entry.id   AF-A0A7V7DTH1-F1
#
_cell.length_a   1.000
_cell.length_b   1.000
_cell.length_c   1.000
_cell.angle_alpha   90.00
_cell.angle_beta   90.00
_cell.angle_gamma   90.00
#
_symmetry.space_group_name_H-M   'P 1'
#
loop_
_entity.id
_entity.type
_entity.pdbx_description
1 polymer ?
#
loop_
_entity_poly.entity_id
_entity_poly.type
_entity_poly.pdbx_seq_one_letter_code
_entity_poly.pdbx_strand_id
1 'polypeptide(L)'
;MKKNPETETACLPLIEAEISRCLRLEDTGNFDIFFHLADDPASGEYSLRLPAEFKETALVIEMLLLLKPDRKVRANFLQMDCQQHGFFVPDLQSGPANQIPLIVLEPHWLINVTTLTNFDFCQRNYFLERYLLKRPNQPMMRGTFVHEVFDHIIQSTDDLPGLRRECAASLMDHALDLAFLGVSPSTLYDDAKHHLNGLFKGLKYQGVLDMNRIEEIYPERYIINPHIGLKGRIDLILKHKDGRKQAIELKTSKPWGKDAQPGHTLQVHAYHLLMMEKGEDRLAPPMVIYSGEAAKRISNGGRIPRAFWNHLFREAPFSKFDAIEMMNKRNLIVSADALMNLGFAKNPNKCRGCVGIEKGVHCSFL
;
A
#
# COMPACT_ATOMS: atom_id res chain seq x y z
N MET A 1 -9.41 49.67 27.40
CA MET A 1 -9.79 48.93 26.17
C MET A 1 -9.65 47.44 26.46
N LYS A 2 -10.78 46.73 26.50
CA LYS A 2 -10.82 45.27 26.61
C LYS A 2 -10.22 44.69 25.32
N LYS A 3 -9.18 43.85 25.42
CA LYS A 3 -8.74 43.02 24.30
C LYS A 3 -9.71 41.84 24.21
N ASN A 4 -10.40 41.72 23.07
CA ASN A 4 -11.10 40.50 22.70
C ASN A 4 -10.07 39.36 22.56
N PRO A 5 -10.33 38.16 23.10
CA PRO A 5 -9.65 36.95 22.67
C PRO A 5 -10.48 36.35 21.53
N GLU A 6 -10.25 36.81 20.30
CA GLU A 6 -10.56 36.00 19.13
C GLU A 6 -9.38 35.02 18.97
N THR A 7 -9.45 33.91 19.69
CA THR A 7 -8.65 32.73 19.36
C THR A 7 -9.28 32.11 18.12
N GLU A 8 -8.83 32.53 16.94
CA GLU A 8 -8.94 31.72 15.73
C GLU A 8 -8.28 30.38 16.03
N THR A 9 -9.08 29.32 16.13
CA THR A 9 -8.59 27.95 16.25
C THR A 9 -7.90 27.63 14.93
N ALA A 10 -6.57 27.81 14.87
CA ALA A 10 -5.79 27.42 13.70
C ALA A 10 -6.00 25.93 13.46
N CYS A 11 -6.50 25.59 12.28
CA CYS A 11 -6.81 24.21 11.93
C CYS A 11 -5.52 23.39 11.91
N LEU A 12 -5.40 22.42 12.81
CA LEU A 12 -4.25 21.54 12.84
C LEU A 12 -4.33 20.56 11.66
N PRO A 13 -3.21 20.28 10.97
CA PRO A 13 -3.19 19.31 9.87
C PRO A 13 -3.47 17.88 10.35
N LEU A 14 -3.37 17.63 11.65
CA LEU A 14 -3.67 16.38 12.33
C LEU A 14 -4.48 16.69 13.58
N ILE A 15 -5.57 15.95 13.77
CA ILE A 15 -6.44 16.05 14.93
C ILE A 15 -6.59 14.65 15.52
N GLU A 16 -6.18 14.51 16.77
CA GLU A 16 -6.37 13.27 17.53
C GLU A 16 -7.67 13.34 18.32
N ALA A 17 -8.47 12.29 18.23
CA ALA A 17 -9.82 12.28 18.79
C ALA A 17 -10.24 10.90 19.29
N GLU A 18 -11.25 10.90 20.13
CA GLU A 18 -11.98 9.71 20.57
C GLU A 18 -13.42 9.78 20.05
N ILE A 19 -13.78 8.80 19.23
CA ILE A 19 -15.12 8.73 18.64
C ILE A 19 -16.09 8.19 19.69
N SER A 20 -17.16 8.95 19.95
CA SER A 20 -18.20 8.61 20.92
C SER A 20 -19.39 7.92 20.25
N ARG A 21 -19.81 8.38 19.06
CA ARG A 21 -21.01 7.91 18.36
C ARG A 21 -20.85 7.97 16.85
N CYS A 22 -21.61 7.12 16.15
CA CYS A 22 -21.74 7.12 14.70
C CYS A 22 -23.19 6.86 14.34
N LEU A 23 -23.82 7.79 13.63
CA LEU A 23 -25.23 7.75 13.26
C LEU A 23 -25.37 7.65 11.74
N ARG A 24 -26.16 6.68 11.28
CA ARG A 24 -26.53 6.54 9.87
C ARG A 24 -27.72 7.44 9.54
N LEU A 25 -27.62 8.21 8.46
CA LEU A 25 -28.72 9.06 7.99
C LEU A 25 -29.61 8.27 7.01
N GLU A 26 -30.87 8.04 7.40
CA GLU A 26 -31.81 7.16 6.70
C GLU A 26 -32.03 7.53 5.22
N ASP A 27 -32.01 8.83 4.90
CA ASP A 27 -32.39 9.33 3.57
C ASP A 27 -31.24 9.43 2.56
N THR A 28 -29.98 9.42 3.02
CA THR A 28 -28.82 9.71 2.16
C THR A 28 -27.77 8.59 2.15
N GLY A 29 -27.82 7.67 3.11
CA GLY A 29 -26.76 6.68 3.30
C GLY A 29 -25.44 7.27 3.79
N ASN A 30 -25.42 8.56 4.13
CA ASN A 30 -24.29 9.24 4.77
C ASN A 30 -24.28 8.93 6.27
N PHE A 31 -23.16 9.26 6.92
CA PHE A 31 -22.95 9.05 8.34
C PHE A 31 -22.53 10.35 9.00
N ASP A 32 -23.06 10.61 10.19
CA ASP A 32 -22.56 11.65 11.09
C ASP A 32 -21.80 10.95 12.22
N ILE A 33 -20.51 11.29 12.38
CA ILE A 33 -19.70 10.81 13.50
C ILE A 33 -19.56 11.91 14.54
N PHE A 34 -19.53 11.51 15.80
CA PHE A 34 -19.38 12.40 16.95
C PHE A 34 -18.14 12.00 17.73
N PHE A 35 -17.36 12.98 18.18
CA PHE A 35 -16.08 12.73 18.83
C PHE A 35 -15.66 13.84 19.78
N HIS A 36 -14.73 13.50 20.68
CA HIS A 36 -14.06 14.44 21.57
C HIS A 36 -12.59 14.57 21.15
N LEU A 37 -12.05 15.79 21.23
CA LEU A 37 -10.63 16.02 20.98
C LEU A 37 -9.81 15.39 22.11
N ALA A 38 -8.73 14.69 21.76
CA ALA A 38 -7.88 14.00 22.74
C ALA A 38 -7.17 14.99 23.68
N ASP A 39 -6.74 16.13 23.14
CA ASP A 39 -5.98 17.15 23.87
C ASP A 39 -6.87 18.18 24.61
N ASP A 40 -8.17 18.21 24.31
CA ASP A 40 -9.13 19.07 25.00
C ASP A 40 -10.49 18.37 25.19
N PRO A 41 -10.62 17.45 26.14
CA PRO A 41 -11.89 16.77 26.41
C PRO A 41 -12.99 17.72 26.95
N ALA A 42 -12.61 18.91 27.43
CA ALA A 42 -13.54 19.89 27.99
C ALA A 42 -14.23 20.74 26.92
N SER A 43 -13.69 20.75 25.69
CA SER A 43 -14.23 21.45 24.53
C SER A 43 -15.61 20.97 24.05
N GLY A 44 -16.12 19.87 24.62
CA GLY A 44 -17.42 19.29 24.28
C GLY A 44 -17.30 18.22 23.19
N GLU A 45 -18.44 17.88 22.60
CA GLU A 45 -18.53 16.89 21.53
C GLU A 45 -18.62 17.60 20.18
N TYR A 46 -17.80 17.19 19.23
CA TYR A 46 -17.82 17.66 17.85
C TYR A 46 -18.55 16.67 16.95
N SER A 47 -18.96 17.14 15.78
CA SER A 47 -19.52 16.29 14.73
C SER A 47 -18.80 16.49 13.40
N LEU A 48 -18.73 15.42 12.62
CA LEU A 48 -18.23 15.42 11.25
C LEU A 48 -19.19 14.59 10.37
N ARG A 49 -19.68 15.21 9.31
CA ARG A 49 -20.46 14.51 8.28
C ARG A 49 -19.53 13.84 7.29
N LEU A 50 -19.69 12.54 7.13
CA LEU A 50 -18.89 11.71 6.24
C LEU A 50 -19.56 11.60 4.86
N PRO A 51 -18.86 11.97 3.78
CA PRO A 51 -19.34 11.73 2.43
C PRO A 51 -19.22 10.24 2.08
N ALA A 52 -19.87 9.83 0.98
CA ALA A 52 -20.05 8.43 0.60
C ALA A 52 -18.72 7.65 0.44
N GLU A 53 -17.64 8.35 0.09
CA GLU A 53 -16.29 7.80 -0.05
C GLU A 53 -15.76 7.22 1.27
N PHE A 54 -16.22 7.70 2.44
CA PHE A 54 -15.81 7.21 3.76
C PHE A 54 -16.78 6.16 4.33
N LYS A 55 -17.75 5.68 3.55
CA LYS A 55 -18.79 4.75 3.99
C LYS A 55 -18.22 3.52 4.71
N GLU A 56 -17.18 2.89 4.18
CA GLU A 56 -16.59 1.69 4.80
C GLU A 56 -15.96 2.01 6.16
N THR A 57 -15.27 3.16 6.29
CA THR A 57 -14.77 3.63 7.59
C THR A 57 -15.92 3.90 8.57
N ALA A 58 -17.02 4.51 8.11
CA ALA A 58 -18.18 4.76 8.97
C ALA A 58 -18.83 3.47 9.47
N LEU A 59 -18.98 2.47 8.59
CA LEU A 59 -19.48 1.14 8.94
C LEU A 59 -18.58 0.44 9.97
N VAL A 60 -17.27 0.59 9.83
CA VAL A 60 -16.31 0.08 10.81
C VAL A 60 -16.51 0.76 12.17
N ILE A 61 -16.64 2.08 12.22
CA ILE A 61 -16.86 2.83 13.47
C ILE A 61 -18.15 2.36 14.14
N GLU A 62 -19.27 2.33 13.40
CA GLU A 62 -20.57 1.85 13.88
C GLU A 62 -20.45 0.45 14.48
N MET A 63 -19.79 -0.47 13.78
CA MET A 63 -19.58 -1.84 14.23
C MET A 63 -18.72 -1.93 15.50
N LEU A 64 -17.63 -1.16 15.58
CA LEU A 64 -16.74 -1.14 16.75
C LEU A 64 -17.48 -0.64 18.00
N LEU A 65 -18.21 0.47 17.89
CA LEU A 65 -18.97 1.06 19.00
C LEU A 65 -20.11 0.14 19.45
N LEU A 66 -20.78 -0.53 18.51
CA LEU A 66 -21.89 -1.44 18.84
C LEU A 66 -21.41 -2.73 19.52
N LEU A 67 -20.33 -3.35 19.03
CA LEU A 67 -19.88 -4.66 19.50
C LEU A 67 -18.86 -4.57 20.65
N LYS A 68 -18.28 -3.40 20.89
CA LYS A 68 -17.33 -3.12 21.97
C LYS A 68 -17.63 -1.76 22.62
N PRO A 69 -18.79 -1.59 23.28
CA PRO A 69 -19.22 -0.30 23.83
C PRO A 69 -18.28 0.26 24.91
N ASP A 70 -17.56 -0.60 25.63
CA ASP A 70 -16.58 -0.19 26.63
C ASP A 70 -15.23 0.24 26.02
N ARG A 71 -15.04 0.05 24.71
CA ARG A 71 -13.79 0.39 24.02
C ARG A 71 -13.88 1.79 23.43
N LYS A 72 -12.94 2.63 23.83
CA LYS A 72 -12.67 3.94 23.23
C LYS A 72 -12.09 3.74 21.83
N VAL A 73 -12.74 4.28 20.80
CA VAL A 73 -12.25 4.23 19.41
C VAL A 73 -11.45 5.50 19.16
N ARG A 74 -10.12 5.39 19.18
CA ARG A 74 -9.26 6.54 18.85
C ARG A 74 -9.20 6.73 17.34
N ALA A 75 -9.11 7.96 16.89
CA ALA A 75 -8.97 8.29 15.49
C ALA A 75 -8.03 9.48 15.30
N ASN A 76 -7.27 9.43 14.21
CA ASN A 76 -6.61 10.60 13.65
C ASN A 76 -7.44 11.10 12.46
N PHE A 77 -7.81 12.37 12.49
CA PHE A 77 -8.36 13.09 11.36
C PHE A 77 -7.25 13.96 10.76
N LEU A 78 -6.86 13.66 9.53
CA LEU A 78 -5.82 14.42 8.83
C LEU A 78 -6.47 15.34 7.81
N GLN A 79 -5.98 16.58 7.75
CA GLN A 79 -6.29 17.54 6.70
C GLN A 79 -7.79 17.80 6.52
N MET A 80 -8.53 17.80 7.63
CA MET A 80 -9.93 18.21 7.70
C MET A 80 -10.03 19.73 7.80
N ASP A 81 -11.09 20.29 7.22
CA ASP A 81 -11.43 21.69 7.44
C ASP A 81 -12.13 21.83 8.78
N CYS A 82 -11.86 22.91 9.49
CA CYS A 82 -12.54 23.27 10.73
C CYS A 82 -13.06 24.69 10.64
N GLN A 83 -14.28 24.86 11.11
CA GLN A 83 -14.90 26.16 11.36
C GLN A 83 -15.24 26.25 12.84
N GLN A 84 -15.62 27.44 13.34
CA GLN A 84 -15.79 27.72 14.77
C GLN A 84 -16.61 26.68 15.56
N HIS A 85 -17.49 25.90 14.92
CA HIS A 85 -18.36 24.91 15.58
C HIS A 85 -18.45 23.55 14.85
N GLY A 86 -17.52 23.21 13.96
CA GLY A 86 -17.63 21.96 13.22
C GLY A 86 -16.41 21.58 12.39
N PHE A 87 -16.29 20.28 12.14
CA PHE A 87 -15.30 19.70 11.23
C PHE A 87 -15.98 19.27 9.94
N PHE A 88 -15.27 19.42 8.82
CA PHE A 88 -15.77 19.10 7.50
C PHE A 88 -14.69 18.39 6.68
N VAL A 89 -15.11 17.43 5.87
CA VAL A 89 -14.26 16.86 4.83
C VAL A 89 -14.16 17.91 3.71
N PRO A 90 -12.95 18.38 3.34
CA PRO A 90 -12.78 19.30 2.23
C PRO A 90 -13.28 18.66 0.93
N ASP A 91 -13.70 19.48 -0.03
CA ASP A 91 -14.15 18.99 -1.33
C ASP A 91 -13.04 18.18 -2.03
N LEU A 92 -13.35 16.91 -2.32
CA LEU A 92 -12.40 15.96 -2.91
C LEU A 92 -12.08 16.26 -4.37
N GLN A 93 -12.94 17.01 -5.06
CA GLN A 93 -12.74 17.39 -6.47
C GLN A 93 -11.94 18.69 -6.62
N SER A 94 -11.89 19.50 -5.58
CA SER A 94 -11.15 20.76 -5.56
C SER A 94 -9.99 20.75 -4.55
N GLY A 95 -9.21 21.82 -4.55
CA GLY A 95 -8.05 21.98 -3.68
C GLY A 95 -6.76 21.27 -4.12
N PRO A 96 -5.67 21.43 -3.35
CA PRO A 96 -4.36 20.89 -3.69
C PRO A 96 -4.36 19.36 -3.78
N ALA A 97 -3.60 18.78 -4.72
CA ALA A 97 -3.46 17.33 -4.86
C ALA A 97 -2.79 16.67 -3.66
N ASN A 98 -1.95 17.42 -2.93
CA ASN A 98 -1.28 16.99 -1.71
C ASN A 98 -2.12 17.17 -0.44
N GLN A 99 -3.33 17.72 -0.55
CA GLN A 99 -4.27 17.82 0.56
C GLN A 99 -5.34 16.73 0.45
N ILE A 100 -5.13 15.62 1.15
CA ILE A 100 -5.97 14.43 1.19
C ILE A 100 -6.57 14.27 2.60
N PRO A 101 -7.89 14.42 2.76
CA PRO A 101 -8.52 14.17 4.04
C PRO A 101 -8.52 12.68 4.36
N LEU A 102 -8.00 12.30 5.52
CA LEU A 102 -7.93 10.89 5.96
C LEU A 102 -8.55 10.71 7.34
N ILE A 103 -9.20 9.57 7.53
CA ILE A 103 -9.70 9.11 8.84
C ILE A 103 -9.00 7.81 9.16
N VAL A 104 -8.24 7.78 10.25
CA VAL A 104 -7.35 6.68 10.61
C VAL A 104 -7.72 6.17 12.00
N LEU A 105 -8.36 5.01 12.09
CA LEU A 105 -8.84 4.46 13.36
C LEU A 105 -7.75 3.69 14.10
N GLU A 106 -7.52 3.94 15.38
CA GLU A 106 -6.45 3.27 16.13
C GLU A 106 -5.09 3.40 15.40
N PRO A 107 -4.58 4.64 15.21
CA PRO A 107 -3.37 4.93 14.41
C PRO A 107 -2.12 4.17 14.90
N HIS A 108 -2.08 3.81 16.18
CA HIS A 108 -1.03 2.99 16.78
C HIS A 108 -0.97 1.55 16.23
N TRP A 109 -2.03 1.06 15.57
CA TRP A 109 -1.98 -0.20 14.81
C TRP A 109 -1.31 0.02 13.45
N LEU A 110 0.00 -0.23 13.44
CA LEU A 110 0.86 -0.17 12.27
C LEU A 110 0.63 -1.37 11.34
N ILE A 111 -0.12 -1.15 10.27
CA ILE A 111 -0.41 -2.16 9.24
C ILE A 111 0.68 -2.11 8.15
N ASN A 112 1.21 -3.28 7.77
CA ASN A 112 2.15 -3.37 6.67
C ASN A 112 1.40 -3.19 5.33
N VAL A 113 1.95 -2.43 4.38
CA VAL A 113 1.38 -2.29 3.03
C VAL A 113 1.10 -3.65 2.38
N THR A 114 2.01 -4.62 2.52
CA THR A 114 1.78 -5.99 1.99
C THR A 114 0.61 -6.71 2.64
N THR A 115 0.26 -6.35 3.88
CA THR A 115 -0.95 -6.84 4.55
C THR A 115 -2.20 -6.25 3.92
N LEU A 116 -2.21 -4.96 3.57
CA LEU A 116 -3.35 -4.33 2.88
C LEU A 116 -3.67 -5.04 1.56
N THR A 117 -2.64 -5.36 0.80
CA THR A 117 -2.78 -5.95 -0.55
C THR A 117 -3.24 -7.41 -0.46
N ASN A 118 -2.71 -8.18 0.48
CA ASN A 118 -3.17 -9.54 0.75
C ASN A 118 -4.61 -9.56 1.27
N PHE A 119 -4.98 -8.60 2.12
CA PHE A 119 -6.32 -8.47 2.67
C PHE A 119 -7.36 -8.12 1.60
N ASP A 120 -7.01 -7.22 0.69
CA ASP A 120 -7.84 -6.86 -0.46
C ASP A 120 -8.12 -8.07 -1.36
N PHE A 121 -7.10 -8.88 -1.64
CA PHE A 121 -7.26 -10.12 -2.40
C PHE A 121 -8.10 -11.17 -1.66
N CYS A 122 -7.79 -11.44 -0.39
CA CYS A 122 -8.50 -12.41 0.42
C CYS A 122 -8.42 -12.07 1.91
N GLN A 123 -9.48 -11.46 2.45
CA GLN A 123 -9.57 -11.09 3.86
C GLN A 123 -9.32 -12.27 4.80
N ARG A 124 -9.78 -13.49 4.47
CA ARG A 124 -9.53 -14.68 5.29
C ARG A 124 -8.04 -14.99 5.43
N ASN A 125 -7.27 -14.74 4.37
CA ASN A 125 -5.85 -15.02 4.36
C ASN A 125 -5.11 -14.19 5.41
N TYR A 126 -5.63 -13.01 5.78
CA TYR A 126 -5.06 -12.17 6.83
C TYR A 126 -4.89 -12.92 8.17
N PHE A 127 -5.94 -13.57 8.67
CA PHE A 127 -5.81 -14.36 9.90
C PHE A 127 -5.04 -15.66 9.68
N LEU A 128 -5.22 -16.33 8.54
CA LEU A 128 -4.48 -17.56 8.26
C LEU A 128 -2.97 -17.32 8.24
N GLU A 129 -2.50 -16.25 7.60
CA GLU A 129 -1.09 -15.90 7.52
C GLU A 129 -0.46 -15.55 8.88
N ARG A 130 -1.27 -15.19 9.88
CA ARG A 130 -0.80 -14.93 11.25
C ARG A 130 -0.44 -16.22 12.01
N TYR A 131 -1.09 -17.33 11.66
CA TYR A 131 -0.94 -18.61 12.38
C TYR A 131 -0.27 -19.69 11.53
N LEU A 132 -0.18 -19.51 10.21
CA LEU A 132 0.47 -20.46 9.32
C LEU A 132 1.93 -20.09 9.08
N LEU A 133 2.81 -21.06 9.27
CA LEU A 133 4.20 -20.97 8.83
C LEU A 133 4.25 -20.97 7.30
N LYS A 134 4.53 -19.82 6.71
CA LYS A 134 4.85 -19.73 5.28
C LYS A 134 6.18 -20.42 5.04
N ARG A 135 6.16 -21.55 4.32
CA ARG A 135 7.39 -22.20 3.86
C ARG A 135 7.89 -21.46 2.62
N PRO A 136 9.18 -21.08 2.55
CA PRO A 136 9.74 -20.56 1.32
C PRO A 136 9.54 -21.59 0.21
N ASN A 137 9.43 -21.11 -1.02
CA ASN A 137 9.34 -21.95 -2.20
C ASN A 137 10.23 -21.36 -3.30
N GLN A 138 10.54 -22.16 -4.32
CA GLN A 138 11.43 -21.74 -5.39
C GLN A 138 10.98 -20.43 -6.09
N PRO A 139 9.69 -20.20 -6.41
CA PRO A 139 9.23 -18.90 -6.91
C PRO A 139 9.52 -17.71 -5.99
N MET A 140 9.37 -17.88 -4.68
CA MET A 140 9.72 -16.84 -3.69
C MET A 140 11.22 -16.57 -3.67
N MET A 141 12.05 -17.62 -3.66
CA MET A 141 13.50 -17.47 -3.70
C MET A 141 13.97 -16.80 -5.00
N ARG A 142 13.36 -17.15 -6.14
CA ARG A 142 13.63 -16.42 -7.40
C ARG A 142 13.27 -14.94 -7.26
N GLY A 143 12.13 -14.64 -6.64
CA GLY A 143 11.71 -13.28 -6.33
C GLY A 143 12.78 -12.51 -5.56
N THR A 144 13.17 -13.03 -4.40
CA THR A 144 14.21 -12.46 -3.53
C THR A 144 15.52 -12.24 -4.28
N PHE A 145 16.04 -13.27 -4.93
CA PHE A 145 17.28 -13.19 -5.70
C PHE A 145 17.22 -12.13 -6.81
N VAL A 146 16.10 -12.03 -7.52
CA VAL A 146 15.93 -11.01 -8.58
C VAL A 146 15.87 -9.61 -8.00
N HIS A 147 15.26 -9.39 -6.83
CA HIS A 147 15.20 -8.07 -6.18
C HIS A 147 16.59 -7.61 -5.72
N GLU A 148 17.31 -8.47 -5.01
CA GLU A 148 18.66 -8.17 -4.50
C GLU A 148 19.63 -7.80 -5.65
N VAL A 149 19.64 -8.61 -6.71
CA VAL A 149 20.50 -8.35 -7.87
C VAL A 149 20.03 -7.13 -8.68
N PHE A 150 18.74 -6.83 -8.69
CA PHE A 150 18.20 -5.67 -9.42
C PHE A 150 18.72 -4.35 -8.86
N ASP A 151 18.93 -4.26 -7.54
CA ASP A 151 19.51 -3.07 -6.90
C ASP A 151 20.89 -2.73 -7.49
N HIS A 152 21.71 -3.74 -7.76
CA HIS A 152 22.98 -3.55 -8.45
C HIS A 152 22.80 -3.14 -9.92
N ILE A 153 21.88 -3.78 -10.65
CA ILE A 153 21.61 -3.46 -12.06
C ILE A 153 21.22 -1.98 -12.21
N ILE A 154 20.34 -1.47 -11.34
CA ILE A 154 19.81 -0.13 -11.48
C ILE A 154 20.80 0.96 -11.05
N GLN A 155 21.68 0.66 -10.10
CA GLN A 155 22.74 1.58 -9.66
C GLN A 155 23.95 1.61 -10.61
N SER A 156 24.23 0.49 -11.30
CA SER A 156 25.43 0.33 -12.13
C SER A 156 25.12 -0.45 -13.41
N THR A 157 24.33 0.16 -14.29
CA THR A 157 23.79 -0.47 -15.53
C THR A 157 24.84 -0.98 -16.52
N ASP A 158 26.13 -0.64 -16.34
CA ASP A 158 27.23 -1.07 -17.22
C ASP A 158 28.31 -1.91 -16.52
N ASP A 159 28.22 -2.14 -15.20
CA ASP A 159 29.19 -2.96 -14.44
C ASP A 159 28.85 -4.47 -14.54
N LEU A 160 29.08 -5.07 -15.71
CA LEU A 160 28.89 -6.51 -15.89
C LEU A 160 29.76 -7.37 -14.94
N PRO A 161 31.04 -7.04 -14.67
CA PRO A 161 31.82 -7.75 -13.66
C PRO A 161 31.22 -7.66 -12.25
N GLY A 162 30.75 -6.48 -11.84
CA GLY A 162 30.04 -6.25 -10.58
C GLY A 162 28.79 -7.10 -10.48
N LEU A 163 27.96 -7.10 -11.53
CA LEU A 163 26.73 -7.88 -11.58
C LEU A 163 26.99 -9.39 -11.38
N ARG A 164 28.08 -9.91 -11.95
CA ARG A 164 28.46 -11.32 -11.75
C ARG A 164 28.87 -11.60 -10.31
N ARG A 165 29.61 -10.70 -9.67
CA ARG A 165 29.97 -10.81 -8.25
C ARG A 165 28.72 -10.75 -7.38
N GLU A 166 27.79 -9.84 -7.65
CA GLU A 166 26.54 -9.69 -6.94
C GLU A 166 25.68 -10.97 -7.03
N CYS A 167 25.53 -11.53 -8.24
CA CYS A 167 24.83 -12.80 -8.42
C CYS A 167 25.47 -13.92 -7.60
N ALA A 168 26.81 -14.01 -7.58
CA ALA A 168 27.51 -15.05 -6.83
C ALA A 168 27.36 -14.86 -5.31
N ALA A 169 27.42 -13.61 -4.83
CA ALA A 169 27.23 -13.27 -3.43
C ALA A 169 25.81 -13.61 -2.96
N SER A 170 24.77 -13.13 -3.66
CA SER A 170 23.37 -13.41 -3.31
C SER A 170 23.06 -14.91 -3.34
N LEU A 171 23.56 -15.68 -4.33
CA LEU A 171 23.41 -17.15 -4.33
C LEU A 171 24.07 -17.82 -3.12
N MET A 172 25.21 -17.30 -2.66
CA MET A 172 25.92 -17.82 -1.49
C MET A 172 25.17 -17.49 -0.19
N ASP A 173 24.64 -16.28 -0.08
CA ASP A 173 23.86 -15.84 1.09
C ASP A 173 22.59 -16.70 1.26
N HIS A 174 22.00 -17.16 0.16
CA HIS A 174 20.81 -18.03 0.15
C HIS A 174 21.13 -19.54 0.09
N ALA A 175 22.38 -19.96 0.28
CA ALA A 175 22.79 -21.36 0.10
C ALA A 175 22.03 -22.34 1.01
N LEU A 176 21.74 -21.95 2.26
CA LEU A 176 21.00 -22.79 3.20
C LEU A 176 19.52 -22.93 2.81
N ASP A 177 18.86 -21.84 2.44
CA ASP A 177 17.46 -21.87 1.99
C ASP A 177 17.30 -22.73 0.73
N LEU A 178 18.24 -22.60 -0.21
CA LEU A 178 18.32 -23.44 -1.39
C LEU A 178 18.49 -24.92 -1.05
N ALA A 179 19.35 -25.25 -0.09
CA ALA A 179 19.53 -26.62 0.38
C ALA A 179 18.25 -27.19 1.01
N PHE A 180 17.54 -26.41 1.84
CA PHE A 180 16.25 -26.83 2.42
C PHE A 180 15.17 -27.07 1.36
N LEU A 181 15.22 -26.35 0.23
CA LEU A 181 14.28 -26.52 -0.88
C LEU A 181 14.68 -27.64 -1.85
N GLY A 182 15.89 -28.20 -1.73
CA GLY A 182 16.42 -29.16 -2.70
C GLY A 182 16.68 -28.52 -4.07
N VAL A 183 16.94 -27.21 -4.13
CA VAL A 183 17.18 -26.46 -5.37
C VAL A 183 18.66 -26.11 -5.45
N SER A 184 19.33 -26.44 -6.56
CA SER A 184 20.73 -26.04 -6.74
C SER A 184 20.86 -24.54 -7.06
N PRO A 185 21.96 -23.87 -6.64
CA PRO A 185 22.21 -22.47 -7.00
C PRO A 185 22.16 -22.21 -8.51
N SER A 186 22.70 -23.14 -9.32
CA SER A 186 22.63 -23.05 -10.78
C SER A 186 21.20 -23.10 -11.30
N THR A 187 20.34 -23.93 -10.72
CA THR A 187 18.92 -24.01 -11.10
C THR A 187 18.19 -22.71 -10.79
N LEU A 188 18.44 -22.11 -9.62
CA LEU A 188 17.85 -20.82 -9.26
C LEU A 188 18.34 -19.72 -10.23
N TYR A 189 19.64 -19.67 -10.50
CA TYR A 189 20.23 -18.72 -11.42
C TYR A 189 19.66 -18.86 -12.84
N ASP A 190 19.53 -20.09 -13.34
CA ASP A 190 18.99 -20.35 -14.68
C ASP A 190 17.53 -19.94 -14.84
N ASP A 191 16.73 -20.04 -13.77
CA ASP A 191 15.37 -19.50 -13.75
C ASP A 191 15.38 -17.96 -13.72
N ALA A 192 16.21 -17.37 -12.85
CA ALA A 192 16.28 -15.93 -12.63
C ALA A 192 16.97 -15.13 -13.74
N LYS A 193 17.95 -15.68 -14.46
CA LYS A 193 18.75 -14.96 -15.46
C LYS A 193 17.91 -14.31 -16.55
N HIS A 194 16.77 -14.91 -16.88
CA HIS A 194 15.85 -14.36 -17.88
C HIS A 194 15.15 -13.08 -17.36
N HIS A 195 14.83 -13.03 -16.06
CA HIS A 195 14.30 -11.82 -15.41
C HIS A 195 15.37 -10.72 -15.40
N LEU A 196 16.58 -11.03 -14.95
CA LEU A 196 17.70 -10.10 -14.88
C LEU A 196 18.04 -9.53 -16.26
N ASN A 197 18.09 -10.37 -17.29
CA ASN A 197 18.30 -9.94 -18.67
C ASN A 197 17.17 -9.04 -19.18
N GLY A 198 15.92 -9.32 -18.80
CA GLY A 198 14.78 -8.48 -19.12
C GLY A 198 14.89 -7.10 -18.48
N LEU A 199 15.22 -7.04 -17.19
CA LEU A 199 15.42 -5.81 -16.43
C LEU A 199 16.58 -4.98 -16.99
N PHE A 200 17.74 -5.59 -17.20
CA PHE A 200 18.92 -4.94 -17.78
C PHE A 200 18.63 -4.31 -19.15
N LYS A 201 18.00 -5.07 -20.06
CA LYS A 201 17.64 -4.55 -21.40
C LYS A 201 16.54 -3.50 -21.32
N GLY A 202 15.59 -3.66 -20.40
CA GLY A 202 14.52 -2.71 -20.16
C GLY A 202 15.02 -1.35 -19.66
N LEU A 203 16.01 -1.34 -18.75
CA LEU A 203 16.60 -0.08 -18.25
C LEU A 203 17.44 0.65 -19.30
N LYS A 204 18.07 -0.07 -20.22
CA LYS A 204 18.77 0.53 -21.37
C LYS A 204 17.81 1.08 -22.43
N TYR A 205 16.52 0.76 -22.34
CA TYR A 205 15.51 1.29 -23.22
C TYR A 205 15.05 2.66 -22.74
N GLN A 206 15.38 3.71 -23.50
CA GLN A 206 14.91 5.09 -23.27
C GLN A 206 13.40 5.19 -23.57
N GLY A 207 12.58 4.77 -22.61
CA GLY A 207 11.12 4.72 -22.69
C GLY A 207 10.47 5.35 -21.46
N VAL A 208 9.54 4.61 -20.85
CA VAL A 208 8.78 5.05 -19.67
C VAL A 208 9.70 5.41 -18.49
N LEU A 209 10.76 4.63 -18.28
CA LEU A 209 11.81 4.95 -17.32
C LEU A 209 13.09 5.33 -18.08
N ASP A 210 13.41 6.62 -18.08
CA ASP A 210 14.65 7.14 -18.69
C ASP A 210 15.70 7.39 -17.61
N MET A 211 16.70 6.51 -17.55
CA MET A 211 17.79 6.60 -16.56
C MET A 211 18.59 7.91 -16.67
N ASN A 212 18.60 8.59 -17.82
CA ASN A 212 19.28 9.88 -17.97
C ASN A 212 18.58 11.02 -17.21
N ARG A 213 17.31 10.83 -16.83
CA ARG A 213 16.53 11.78 -16.04
C ARG A 213 16.63 11.52 -14.54
N ILE A 214 17.31 10.46 -14.12
CA ILE A 214 17.48 10.11 -12.71
C ILE A 214 18.73 10.81 -12.16
N GLU A 215 18.59 11.39 -10.98
CA GLU A 215 19.65 12.06 -10.21
C GLU A 215 20.19 11.13 -9.12
N GLU A 216 19.29 10.54 -8.33
CA GLU A 216 19.64 9.66 -7.21
C GLU A 216 18.72 8.43 -7.17
N ILE A 217 19.25 7.32 -6.66
CA ILE A 217 18.55 6.03 -6.55
C ILE A 217 18.70 5.56 -5.10
N TYR A 218 17.58 5.27 -4.46
CA TYR A 218 17.53 4.77 -3.10
C TYR A 218 16.88 3.39 -3.08
N PRO A 219 17.66 2.30 -3.04
CA PRO A 219 17.11 0.95 -2.87
C PRO A 219 16.58 0.75 -1.44
N GLU A 220 15.64 -0.17 -1.32
CA GLU A 220 15.18 -0.82 -0.09
C GLU A 220 14.94 0.13 1.09
N ARG A 221 13.95 1.03 0.93
CA ARG A 221 13.62 2.05 1.94
C ARG A 221 12.40 1.68 2.76
N TYR A 222 12.63 1.48 4.06
CA TYR A 222 11.55 1.36 5.04
C TYR A 222 10.96 2.74 5.37
N ILE A 223 9.63 2.84 5.30
CA ILE A 223 8.88 4.01 5.76
C ILE A 223 7.84 3.55 6.77
N ILE A 224 7.75 4.26 7.88
CA ILE A 224 6.77 4.05 8.94
C ILE A 224 6.13 5.40 9.19
N ASN A 225 4.80 5.46 9.20
CA ASN A 225 4.06 6.65 9.58
C ASN A 225 2.96 6.28 10.58
N PRO A 226 3.17 6.55 11.88
CA PRO A 226 2.17 6.28 12.92
C PRO A 226 0.91 7.11 12.78
N HIS A 227 0.95 8.31 12.19
CA HIS A 227 -0.23 9.16 12.05
C HIS A 227 -1.28 8.55 11.12
N ILE A 228 -0.85 7.83 10.09
CA ILE A 228 -1.72 7.06 9.19
C ILE A 228 -1.76 5.56 9.48
N GLY A 229 -1.08 5.10 10.53
CA GLY A 229 -1.06 3.70 10.94
C GLY A 229 -0.53 2.74 9.88
N LEU A 230 0.44 3.17 9.07
CA LEU A 230 1.02 2.37 7.98
C LEU A 230 2.54 2.24 8.08
N LYS A 231 3.03 1.11 7.58
CA LYS A 231 4.46 0.87 7.34
C LYS A 231 4.69 0.06 6.07
N GLY A 232 5.83 0.25 5.43
CA GLY A 232 6.16 -0.48 4.22
C GLY A 232 7.65 -0.43 3.91
N ARG A 233 8.07 -1.29 3.00
CA ARG A 233 9.41 -1.30 2.42
C ARG A 233 9.26 -1.10 0.92
N ILE A 234 9.74 0.04 0.44
CA ILE A 234 9.69 0.39 -0.98
C ILE A 234 10.94 -0.22 -1.62
N ASP A 235 10.76 -1.05 -2.65
CA ASP A 235 11.88 -1.67 -3.37
C ASP A 235 12.86 -0.59 -3.84
N LEU A 236 12.35 0.46 -4.52
CA LEU A 236 13.17 1.54 -5.04
C LEU A 236 12.46 2.90 -4.96
N ILE A 237 13.21 3.93 -4.56
CA ILE A 237 12.82 5.33 -4.72
C ILE A 237 13.79 5.98 -5.70
N LEU A 238 13.26 6.54 -6.79
CA LEU A 238 14.04 7.29 -7.76
C LEU A 238 13.82 8.79 -7.56
N LYS A 239 14.90 9.57 -7.47
CA LYS A 239 14.85 11.03 -7.54
C LYS A 239 15.20 11.45 -8.95
N HIS A 240 14.27 12.14 -9.61
CA HIS A 240 14.44 12.71 -10.94
C HIS A 240 15.21 14.03 -10.85
N LYS A 241 15.94 14.38 -11.91
CA LYS A 241 16.71 15.64 -12.02
C LYS A 241 15.84 16.89 -11.93
N ASP A 242 14.55 16.77 -12.20
CA ASP A 242 13.59 17.86 -12.00
C ASP A 242 13.17 18.02 -10.54
N GLY A 243 13.64 17.15 -9.63
CA GLY A 243 13.35 17.14 -8.20
C GLY A 243 12.20 16.23 -7.77
N ARG A 244 11.45 15.63 -8.71
CA ARG A 244 10.37 14.69 -8.35
C ARG A 244 10.93 13.38 -7.82
N LYS A 245 10.26 12.77 -6.84
CA LYS A 245 10.54 11.38 -6.41
C LYS A 245 9.48 10.42 -6.92
N GLN A 246 9.86 9.16 -7.13
CA GLN A 246 8.97 8.12 -7.65
C GLN A 246 9.21 6.81 -6.90
N ALA A 247 8.14 6.24 -6.33
CA ALA A 247 8.17 4.91 -5.76
C ALA A 247 8.04 3.85 -6.87
N ILE A 248 8.88 2.83 -6.81
CA ILE A 248 8.92 1.72 -7.75
C ILE A 248 8.78 0.41 -6.97
N GLU A 249 7.91 -0.49 -7.43
CA GLU A 249 7.78 -1.87 -6.95
C GLU A 249 8.18 -2.84 -8.06
N LEU A 250 9.02 -3.83 -7.75
CA LEU A 250 9.39 -4.90 -8.67
C LEU A 250 8.52 -6.14 -8.42
N LYS A 251 8.07 -6.77 -9.50
CA LYS A 251 7.35 -8.04 -9.48
C LYS A 251 7.97 -9.02 -10.47
N THR A 252 8.28 -10.22 -9.99
CA THR A 252 8.75 -11.33 -10.85
C THR A 252 7.60 -12.09 -11.52
N SER A 253 6.35 -11.76 -11.20
CA SER A 253 5.17 -12.31 -11.86
C SER A 253 4.86 -11.57 -13.18
N LYS A 254 3.83 -12.03 -13.91
CA LYS A 254 3.32 -11.38 -15.13
C LYS A 254 2.13 -10.47 -14.79
N PRO A 255 1.93 -9.35 -15.49
CA PRO A 255 0.71 -8.56 -15.35
C PRO A 255 -0.49 -9.30 -15.99
N TRP A 256 -1.70 -8.99 -15.54
CA TRP A 256 -2.94 -9.55 -16.07
C TRP A 256 -3.57 -8.50 -16.98
N GLY A 257 -2.97 -8.30 -18.16
CA GLY A 257 -3.43 -7.30 -19.13
C GLY A 257 -2.49 -6.10 -19.28
N LYS A 258 -3.07 -4.95 -19.66
CA LYS A 258 -2.33 -3.73 -20.02
C LYS A 258 -1.92 -2.89 -18.81
N ASP A 259 -2.70 -2.94 -17.74
CA ASP A 259 -2.50 -2.16 -16.52
C ASP A 259 -1.78 -2.99 -15.45
N ALA A 260 -1.31 -2.32 -14.40
CA ALA A 260 -0.83 -3.01 -13.21
C ALA A 260 -1.96 -3.80 -12.54
N GLN A 261 -1.65 -4.96 -11.97
CA GLN A 261 -2.65 -5.74 -11.23
C GLN A 261 -3.17 -4.93 -10.03
N PRO A 262 -4.47 -4.97 -9.71
CA PRO A 262 -5.07 -4.13 -8.66
C PRO A 262 -4.34 -4.18 -7.31
N GLY A 263 -3.96 -5.36 -6.83
CA GLY A 263 -3.22 -5.48 -5.57
C GLY A 263 -1.80 -4.88 -5.63
N HIS A 264 -1.15 -4.88 -6.79
CA HIS A 264 0.13 -4.21 -6.97
C HIS A 264 -0.02 -2.69 -7.09
N THR A 265 -1.10 -2.23 -7.74
CA THR A 265 -1.47 -0.81 -7.80
C THR A 265 -1.70 -0.27 -6.39
N LEU A 266 -2.51 -0.96 -5.58
CA LEU A 266 -2.75 -0.60 -4.17
C LEU A 266 -1.45 -0.53 -3.36
N GLN A 267 -0.50 -1.45 -3.61
CA GLN A 267 0.80 -1.45 -2.95
C GLN A 267 1.58 -0.16 -3.23
N VAL A 268 1.71 0.22 -4.50
CA VAL A 268 2.50 1.39 -4.89
C VAL A 268 1.79 2.71 -4.57
N HIS A 269 0.47 2.73 -4.56
CA HIS A 269 -0.33 3.83 -4.03
C HIS A 269 -0.11 4.04 -2.53
N ALA A 270 -0.01 2.96 -1.76
CA ALA A 270 0.30 3.05 -0.33
C ALA A 270 1.69 3.64 -0.06
N TYR A 271 2.68 3.27 -0.87
CA TYR A 271 4.00 3.86 -0.80
C TYR A 271 4.01 5.33 -1.20
N HIS A 272 3.24 5.69 -2.23
CA HIS A 272 3.07 7.08 -2.64
C HIS A 272 2.48 7.90 -1.48
N LEU A 273 1.40 7.45 -0.83
CA LEU A 273 0.85 8.14 0.34
C LEU A 273 1.85 8.22 1.50
N LEU A 274 2.57 7.14 1.81
CA LEU A 274 3.60 7.13 2.85
C LEU A 274 4.71 8.17 2.58
N MET A 275 5.08 8.37 1.32
CA MET A 275 6.03 9.40 0.93
C MET A 275 5.43 10.81 1.07
N MET A 276 4.20 11.02 0.61
CA MET A 276 3.50 12.31 0.76
C MET A 276 3.42 12.73 2.23
N GLU A 277 2.94 11.84 3.10
CA GLU A 277 2.78 12.11 4.53
C GLU A 277 4.10 12.21 5.29
N LYS A 278 5.23 11.84 4.67
CA LYS A 278 6.58 12.11 5.18
C LYS A 278 7.09 13.50 4.79
N GLY A 279 6.34 14.24 3.99
CA GLY A 279 6.68 15.58 3.51
C GLY A 279 7.27 15.61 2.10
N GLU A 280 7.15 14.53 1.32
CA GLU A 280 7.53 14.57 -0.10
C GLU A 280 6.44 15.30 -0.91
N ASP A 281 6.74 16.52 -1.33
CA ASP A 281 5.80 17.44 -1.99
C ASP A 281 5.74 17.26 -3.52
N ARG A 282 6.79 16.69 -4.11
CA ARG A 282 6.92 16.51 -5.55
C ARG A 282 7.07 15.04 -5.89
N LEU A 283 5.94 14.36 -6.10
CA LEU A 283 5.92 12.96 -6.48
C LEU A 283 5.50 12.77 -7.95
N ALA A 284 6.21 11.90 -8.65
CA ALA A 284 5.74 11.33 -9.91
C ALA A 284 4.75 10.18 -9.63
N PRO A 285 3.87 9.83 -10.59
CA PRO A 285 3.04 8.64 -10.47
C PRO A 285 3.90 7.42 -10.13
N PRO A 286 3.54 6.63 -9.11
CA PRO A 286 4.34 5.47 -8.73
C PRO A 286 4.27 4.39 -9.83
N MET A 287 5.18 3.42 -9.81
CA MET A 287 5.33 2.45 -10.89
C MET A 287 5.53 1.02 -10.41
N VAL A 288 5.01 0.06 -11.18
CA VAL A 288 5.29 -1.37 -11.01
C VAL A 288 6.11 -1.88 -12.19
N ILE A 289 7.18 -2.61 -11.92
CA ILE A 289 8.03 -3.28 -12.91
C ILE A 289 7.72 -4.78 -12.94
N TYR A 290 7.33 -5.33 -14.10
CA TYR A 290 6.99 -6.75 -14.24
C TYR A 290 8.01 -7.54 -15.06
N SER A 291 9.00 -8.16 -14.41
CA SER A 291 10.05 -8.90 -15.13
C SER A 291 9.57 -10.25 -15.72
N GLY A 292 8.44 -10.80 -15.24
CA GLY A 292 8.00 -12.15 -15.59
C GLY A 292 7.60 -12.38 -17.06
N GLU A 293 7.06 -11.37 -17.74
CA GLU A 293 6.68 -11.53 -19.15
C GLU A 293 7.91 -11.41 -20.07
N ALA A 294 8.84 -10.50 -19.74
CA ALA A 294 10.14 -10.42 -20.41
C ALA A 294 10.92 -11.73 -20.25
N ALA A 295 10.97 -12.27 -19.03
CA ALA A 295 11.65 -13.53 -18.72
C ALA A 295 11.11 -14.69 -19.56
N LYS A 296 9.78 -14.86 -19.63
CA LYS A 296 9.12 -15.91 -20.43
C LYS A 296 9.47 -15.82 -21.92
N ARG A 297 9.59 -14.61 -22.45
CA ARG A 297 9.92 -14.40 -23.87
C ARG A 297 11.37 -14.76 -24.15
N ILE A 298 12.29 -14.31 -23.29
CA ILE A 298 13.71 -14.59 -23.43
C ILE A 298 13.97 -16.10 -23.27
N SER A 299 13.33 -16.77 -22.32
CA SER A 299 13.49 -18.22 -22.12
C SER A 299 13.07 -19.03 -23.34
N ASN A 300 12.10 -18.54 -24.11
CA ASN A 300 11.62 -19.17 -25.34
C ASN A 300 12.45 -18.82 -26.59
N GLY A 301 13.60 -18.16 -26.43
CA GLY A 301 14.45 -17.69 -27.53
C GLY A 301 13.88 -16.51 -28.32
N GLY A 302 12.81 -15.88 -27.82
CA GLY A 302 12.14 -14.76 -28.47
C GLY A 302 12.90 -13.44 -28.34
N ARG A 303 12.83 -12.61 -29.38
CA ARG A 303 13.22 -11.19 -29.28
C ARG A 303 12.13 -10.39 -28.57
N ILE A 304 12.53 -9.36 -27.84
CA ILE A 304 11.60 -8.42 -27.19
C ILE A 304 11.40 -7.22 -28.12
N PRO A 305 10.20 -7.00 -28.69
CA PRO A 305 9.93 -5.84 -29.54
C PRO A 305 10.07 -4.53 -28.76
N ARG A 306 10.42 -3.43 -29.45
CA ARG A 306 10.58 -2.11 -28.81
C ARG A 306 9.34 -1.67 -28.02
N ALA A 307 8.15 -1.87 -28.58
CA ALA A 307 6.88 -1.54 -27.92
C ALA A 307 6.61 -2.33 -26.63
N PHE A 308 7.24 -3.50 -26.48
CA PHE A 308 7.07 -4.35 -25.31
C PHE A 308 7.74 -3.79 -24.06
N TRP A 309 8.77 -2.95 -24.19
CA TRP A 309 9.42 -2.36 -23.02
C TRP A 309 8.49 -1.43 -22.24
N ASN A 310 7.54 -0.77 -22.93
CA ASN A 310 6.46 -0.02 -22.27
C ASN A 310 5.50 -0.93 -21.50
N HIS A 311 5.60 -2.25 -21.68
CA HIS A 311 4.84 -3.24 -20.91
C HIS A 311 5.54 -3.75 -19.66
N LEU A 312 6.86 -3.56 -19.58
CA LEU A 312 7.66 -3.88 -18.40
C LEU A 312 7.38 -2.87 -17.28
N PHE A 313 7.30 -1.58 -17.62
CA PHE A 313 7.11 -0.46 -16.71
C PHE A 313 5.65 -0.01 -16.72
N ARG A 314 4.97 -0.06 -15.57
CA ARG A 314 3.56 0.30 -15.43
C ARG A 314 3.40 1.44 -14.44
N GLU A 315 3.16 2.64 -14.94
CA GLU A 315 2.72 3.73 -14.07
C GLU A 315 1.34 3.43 -13.50
N ALA A 316 1.14 3.81 -12.24
CA ALA A 316 -0.10 3.67 -11.50
C ALA A 316 -0.51 5.06 -11.00
N PRO A 317 -1.26 5.85 -11.79
CA PRO A 317 -1.71 7.18 -11.39
C PRO A 317 -2.38 7.14 -10.02
N PHE A 318 -2.12 8.14 -9.18
CA PHE A 318 -2.60 8.22 -7.81
C PHE A 318 -3.52 9.42 -7.63
N SER A 319 -4.62 9.23 -6.92
CA SER A 319 -5.63 10.24 -6.63
C SER A 319 -6.03 10.26 -5.16
N LYS A 320 -6.76 11.31 -4.74
CA LYS A 320 -7.33 11.39 -3.39
C LYS A 320 -8.27 10.22 -3.07
N PHE A 321 -9.01 9.75 -4.07
CA PHE A 321 -9.93 8.61 -3.91
C PHE A 321 -9.19 7.31 -3.64
N ASP A 322 -8.04 7.08 -4.28
CA ASP A 322 -7.20 5.90 -4.02
C ASP A 322 -6.70 5.88 -2.56
N ALA A 323 -6.32 7.05 -2.03
CA ALA A 323 -5.90 7.20 -0.64
C ALA A 323 -7.03 6.90 0.36
N ILE A 324 -8.25 7.40 0.09
CA ILE A 324 -9.43 7.14 0.92
C ILE A 324 -9.82 5.66 0.85
N GLU A 325 -9.83 5.05 -0.34
CA GLU A 325 -10.12 3.63 -0.50
C GLU A 325 -9.11 2.78 0.28
N MET A 326 -7.83 3.11 0.23
CA MET A 326 -6.81 2.44 1.02
C MET A 326 -7.05 2.61 2.53
N MET A 327 -7.38 3.81 3.01
CA MET A 327 -7.66 4.03 4.43
C MET A 327 -8.92 3.28 4.88
N ASN A 328 -9.94 3.18 4.04
CA ASN A 328 -11.10 2.32 4.29
C ASN A 328 -10.70 0.86 4.49
N LYS A 329 -9.88 0.29 3.60
CA LYS A 329 -9.38 -1.10 3.74
C LYS A 329 -8.52 -1.26 5.00
N ARG A 330 -7.68 -0.26 5.30
CA ARG A 330 -6.83 -0.23 6.50
C ARG A 330 -7.68 -0.24 7.78
N ASN A 331 -8.72 0.59 7.84
CA ASN A 331 -9.66 0.64 8.97
C ASN A 331 -10.48 -0.65 9.10
N LEU A 332 -10.79 -1.31 7.98
CA LEU A 332 -11.42 -2.63 8.02
C LEU A 332 -10.52 -3.69 8.68
N ILE A 333 -9.21 -3.69 8.40
CA ILE A 333 -8.24 -4.58 9.08
C ILE A 333 -8.19 -4.29 10.58
N VAL A 334 -8.16 -3.02 10.98
CA VAL A 334 -8.24 -2.59 12.39
C VAL A 334 -9.47 -3.20 13.06
N SER A 335 -10.63 -3.11 12.42
CA SER A 335 -11.86 -3.69 12.97
C SER A 335 -11.81 -5.21 13.06
N ALA A 336 -11.21 -5.86 12.07
CA ALA A 336 -11.04 -7.30 12.05
C ALA A 336 -10.24 -7.77 13.27
N ASP A 337 -9.11 -7.12 13.54
CA ASP A 337 -8.27 -7.42 14.70
C ASP A 337 -8.97 -7.05 16.03
N ALA A 338 -9.70 -5.94 16.08
CA ALA A 338 -10.40 -5.50 17.29
C ALA A 338 -11.54 -6.44 17.71
N LEU A 339 -12.25 -6.97 16.73
CA LEU A 339 -13.44 -7.78 16.93
C LEU A 339 -13.16 -9.28 16.82
N MET A 340 -11.96 -9.64 16.35
CA MET A 340 -11.60 -11.01 15.96
C MET A 340 -12.62 -11.61 14.98
N ASN A 341 -13.19 -10.77 14.13
CA ASN A 341 -14.30 -11.13 13.25
C ASN A 341 -14.08 -10.54 11.86
N LEU A 342 -14.31 -11.36 10.84
CA LEU A 342 -14.38 -10.92 9.45
C LEU A 342 -15.76 -11.25 8.91
N GLY A 343 -16.39 -10.27 8.25
CA GLY A 343 -17.63 -10.42 7.49
C GLY A 343 -17.48 -11.30 6.24
N PHE A 344 -16.78 -12.43 6.32
CA PHE A 344 -16.41 -13.32 5.22
C PHE A 344 -17.62 -13.80 4.41
N ALA A 345 -18.76 -14.01 5.08
CA ALA A 345 -20.00 -14.42 4.44
C ALA A 345 -20.48 -13.43 3.34
N LYS A 346 -20.06 -12.16 3.40
CA LYS A 346 -20.49 -11.09 2.50
C LYS A 346 -19.46 -10.69 1.44
N ASN A 347 -18.27 -11.31 1.40
CA ASN A 347 -17.24 -10.96 0.41
C ASN A 347 -17.69 -11.35 -1.02
N PRO A 348 -17.84 -10.41 -1.98
CA PRO A 348 -18.19 -10.72 -3.37
C PRO A 348 -17.03 -11.38 -4.13
N ASN A 349 -15.80 -11.15 -3.69
CA ASN A 349 -14.56 -11.73 -4.25
C ASN A 349 -14.20 -13.08 -3.59
N LYS A 350 -15.19 -13.83 -3.06
CA LYS A 350 -14.95 -15.19 -2.56
C LYS A 350 -14.17 -15.97 -3.62
N CYS A 351 -13.05 -16.55 -3.20
CA CYS A 351 -12.26 -17.40 -4.09
C CYS A 351 -13.17 -18.47 -4.72
N ARG A 352 -13.00 -18.82 -6.01
CA ARG A 352 -13.85 -19.85 -6.64
C ARG A 352 -13.84 -21.17 -5.85
N GLY A 353 -12.70 -21.52 -5.26
CA GLY A 353 -12.58 -22.66 -4.34
C GLY A 353 -13.34 -22.50 -3.03
N CYS A 354 -13.70 -21.29 -2.62
CA CYS A 354 -14.49 -20.98 -1.44
C CYS A 354 -16.00 -21.04 -1.76
N VAL A 355 -16.38 -20.64 -2.98
CA VAL A 355 -17.75 -20.69 -3.50
C VAL A 355 -18.17 -22.13 -3.78
N GLY A 356 -17.28 -22.96 -4.33
CA GLY A 356 -17.58 -24.33 -4.74
C GLY A 356 -17.77 -25.36 -3.62
N ILE A 357 -17.61 -25.00 -2.33
CA ILE A 357 -17.67 -25.96 -1.20
C ILE A 357 -18.87 -25.67 -0.26
N GLU A 358 -19.77 -24.72 -0.57
CA GLU A 358 -20.93 -24.36 0.28
C GLU A 358 -20.61 -24.07 1.78
N LYS A 359 -19.34 -23.95 2.17
CA LYS A 359 -18.89 -23.71 3.56
C LYS A 359 -19.13 -22.28 4.06
N GLY A 360 -19.81 -21.45 3.27
CA GLY A 360 -20.12 -20.05 3.62
C GLY A 360 -20.92 -19.90 4.91
N VAL A 361 -21.68 -20.93 5.32
CA VAL A 361 -22.55 -20.91 6.51
C VAL A 361 -21.80 -21.32 7.79
N HIS A 362 -20.69 -22.05 7.69
CA HIS A 362 -19.93 -22.57 8.84
C HIS A 362 -18.60 -21.84 9.10
N CYS A 363 -18.24 -20.84 8.29
CA CYS A 363 -16.97 -20.11 8.42
C CYS A 363 -17.06 -18.79 9.20
N SER A 364 -18.20 -18.50 9.83
CA SER A 364 -18.47 -17.24 10.54
C SER A 364 -18.03 -17.24 12.01
N PHE A 365 -17.55 -18.38 12.51
CA PHE A 365 -17.09 -18.54 13.89
C PHE A 365 -15.74 -19.23 13.86
N LEU A 366 -14.68 -18.45 14.10
CA LEU A 366 -13.42 -18.93 14.62
C LEU A 366 -13.25 -18.33 16.01
#